data_AF-A0A1W9H899-F1
#
_entry.id   AF-A0A1W9H899-F1
#
_cell.length_a   1.000
_cell.length_b   1.000
_cell.length_c   1.000
_cell.angle_alpha   90.00
_cell.angle_beta   90.00
_cell.angle_gamma   90.00
#
_symmetry.space_group_name_H-M   'P 1'
#
loop_
_entity.id
_entity.type
_entity.pdbx_description
1 polymer ?
#
loop_
_entity_poly.entity_id
_entity_poly.type
_entity_poly.pdbx_seq_one_letter_code
_entity_poly.pdbx_strand_id
1 'polypeptide(L)'
;MVAVNRDQLAIATTTGSQVARLEAAGEESRRDLLLARSETAAAAARLSQAEAELARAEAAYAALAGAPPNDLTPEILTRRSSIEDHPALRAASDRAIAADARARALAYGARIRPEGQVGARRERIGPGQGSATSLLLGIRVPLGRNQLAVADASGARSEALAAVAEAARLRARLIAEQAAAQRRLGSAQTALDAAEARRSALAQSFALTQKGQREGEIGFIEALRARQTLSEAERDLAAAKVAYDAAISAFNQAMGVLP
;
A
#
# COMPACT_ATOMS: atom_id res chain seq x y z
N MET A 1 6.89 -1.47 -17.64
CA MET A 1 6.05 -1.68 -18.85
C MET A 1 6.48 -0.87 -20.07
N VAL A 2 6.87 0.41 -19.94
CA VAL A 2 7.25 1.26 -21.09
C VAL A 2 8.43 0.69 -21.89
N ALA A 3 9.51 0.24 -21.24
CA ALA A 3 10.68 -0.33 -21.92
C ALA A 3 10.31 -1.55 -22.80
N VAL A 4 9.54 -2.50 -22.25
CA VAL A 4 9.07 -3.69 -22.97
C VAL A 4 8.24 -3.31 -24.20
N ASN A 5 7.31 -2.35 -24.07
CA ASN A 5 6.50 -1.91 -25.22
C ASN A 5 7.32 -1.16 -26.27
N ARG A 6 8.37 -0.43 -25.86
CA ARG A 6 9.30 0.25 -26.77
C ARG A 6 10.09 -0.76 -27.61
N ASP A 7 10.62 -1.80 -26.97
CA ASP A 7 11.33 -2.88 -27.66
C ASP A 7 10.40 -3.62 -28.64
N GLN A 8 9.15 -3.85 -28.25
CA GLN A 8 8.14 -4.46 -29.11
C GLN A 8 7.82 -3.60 -30.33
N LEU A 9 7.68 -2.29 -30.17
CA LEU A 9 7.49 -1.36 -31.29
C LEU A 9 8.69 -1.35 -32.24
N ALA A 10 9.92 -1.35 -31.72
CA ALA A 10 11.13 -1.41 -32.54
C ALA A 10 11.18 -2.70 -33.38
N ILE A 11 10.81 -3.83 -32.78
CA ILE A 11 10.75 -5.12 -33.46
C ILE A 11 9.63 -5.13 -34.51
N ALA A 12 8.42 -4.69 -34.17
CA ALA A 12 7.30 -4.62 -35.12
C ALA A 12 7.62 -3.71 -36.33
N THR A 13 8.26 -2.57 -36.09
CA THR A 13 8.69 -1.64 -37.14
C THR A 13 9.74 -2.28 -38.06
N THR A 14 10.71 -2.99 -37.49
CA THR A 14 11.73 -3.71 -38.25
C THR A 14 11.09 -4.78 -39.14
N THR A 15 10.21 -5.61 -38.58
CA THR A 15 9.47 -6.63 -39.33
C THR A 15 8.60 -5.99 -40.42
N GLY A 16 7.88 -4.91 -40.12
CA GLY A 16 7.06 -4.19 -41.10
C GLY A 16 7.88 -3.65 -42.27
N SER A 17 9.08 -3.13 -42.01
CA SER A 17 9.99 -2.65 -43.07
C SER A 17 10.55 -3.78 -43.94
N GLN A 18 10.75 -4.98 -43.36
CA GLN A 18 11.19 -6.16 -44.11
C GLN A 18 10.09 -6.66 -45.03
N VAL A 19 8.86 -6.83 -44.51
CA VAL A 19 7.71 -7.26 -45.31
C VAL A 19 7.39 -6.26 -46.42
N ALA A 20 7.53 -4.96 -46.17
CA ALA A 20 7.35 -3.94 -47.20
C ALA A 20 8.37 -4.06 -48.36
N ARG A 21 9.62 -4.43 -48.06
CA ARG A 21 10.64 -4.66 -49.10
C ARG A 21 10.36 -5.93 -49.90
N LEU A 22 9.91 -6.99 -49.24
CA LEU A 22 9.60 -8.27 -49.88
C LEU A 22 8.33 -8.17 -50.74
N GLU A 23 7.32 -7.42 -50.30
CA GLU A 23 6.11 -7.17 -51.10
C GLU A 23 6.43 -6.35 -52.36
N ALA A 24 7.29 -5.33 -52.26
CA ALA A 24 7.76 -4.57 -53.40
C ALA A 24 8.57 -5.42 -54.42
N ALA A 25 9.24 -6.47 -53.93
CA ALA A 25 9.92 -7.46 -54.77
C ALA A 25 8.98 -8.54 -55.33
N GLY A 26 7.71 -8.56 -54.93
CA GLY A 26 6.73 -9.58 -55.30
C GLY A 26 6.89 -10.92 -54.56
N GLU A 27 7.72 -10.97 -53.52
CA GLU A 27 8.02 -12.18 -52.74
C GLU A 27 7.02 -12.40 -51.58
N GLU A 28 6.28 -11.36 -51.19
CA GLU A 28 5.28 -11.41 -50.11
C GLU A 28 3.93 -10.83 -50.56
N SER A 29 2.85 -11.25 -49.88
CA SER A 29 1.50 -10.79 -50.23
C SER A 29 1.23 -9.39 -49.68
N ARG A 30 0.45 -8.59 -50.42
CA ARG A 30 -0.14 -7.33 -49.92
C ARG A 30 -0.94 -7.53 -48.63
N ARG A 31 -1.53 -8.72 -48.43
CA ARG A 31 -2.22 -9.07 -47.18
C ARG A 31 -1.26 -9.09 -45.98
N ASP A 32 -0.07 -9.64 -46.17
CA ASP A 32 0.93 -9.79 -45.11
C ASP A 32 1.55 -8.44 -44.73
N LEU A 33 1.73 -7.56 -45.72
CA LEU A 33 2.08 -6.15 -45.49
C LEU A 33 1.04 -5.42 -44.63
N LEU A 34 -0.26 -5.57 -44.95
CA LEU A 34 -1.34 -4.96 -44.16
C LEU A 34 -1.35 -5.49 -42.72
N LEU A 35 -1.10 -6.79 -42.53
CA LEU A 35 -1.03 -7.40 -41.21
C LEU A 35 0.17 -6.87 -40.41
N ALA A 36 1.36 -6.78 -41.01
CA ALA A 36 2.55 -6.22 -40.36
C ALA A 36 2.37 -4.75 -39.97
N ARG A 37 1.70 -3.96 -40.82
CA ARG A 37 1.31 -2.56 -40.51
C ARG A 37 0.34 -2.51 -39.33
N SER A 38 -0.64 -3.40 -39.29
CA SER A 38 -1.60 -3.47 -38.18
C SER A 38 -0.92 -3.81 -36.85
N GLU A 39 0.05 -4.72 -36.84
CA GLU A 39 0.83 -5.05 -35.64
C GLU A 39 1.70 -3.86 -35.19
N THR A 40 2.31 -3.14 -36.12
CA THR A 40 3.09 -1.93 -35.80
C THR A 40 2.21 -0.86 -35.15
N ALA A 41 1.01 -0.63 -35.70
CA ALA A 41 0.04 0.30 -35.12
C ALA A 41 -0.44 -0.16 -33.73
N ALA A 42 -0.69 -1.45 -33.54
CA ALA A 42 -1.06 -2.01 -32.24
C ALA A 42 0.07 -1.85 -31.19
N ALA A 43 1.32 -2.08 -31.58
CA ALA A 43 2.48 -1.87 -30.71
C ALA A 43 2.64 -0.40 -30.32
N ALA A 44 2.43 0.54 -31.24
CA ALA A 44 2.46 1.98 -30.96
C ALA A 44 1.35 2.39 -29.98
N ALA A 45 0.13 1.88 -30.16
CA ALA A 45 -0.97 2.13 -29.23
C ALA A 45 -0.66 1.61 -27.82
N ARG A 46 -0.08 0.41 -27.70
CA ARG A 46 0.34 -0.17 -26.41
C ARG A 46 1.44 0.65 -25.73
N LEU A 47 2.40 1.17 -26.48
CA LEU A 47 3.42 2.07 -25.94
C LEU A 47 2.80 3.36 -25.38
N SER A 48 1.90 3.99 -26.15
CA SER A 48 1.19 5.19 -25.70
C SER A 48 0.37 4.96 -24.42
N GLN A 49 -0.32 3.82 -24.31
CA GLN A 49 -1.03 3.43 -23.10
C GLN A 49 -0.09 3.26 -21.90
N ALA A 50 1.05 2.60 -22.10
CA ALA A 50 2.05 2.41 -21.04
C ALA A 50 2.67 3.74 -20.58
N GLU A 51 2.88 4.69 -21.49
CA GLU A 51 3.36 6.03 -21.17
C GLU A 51 2.31 6.83 -20.37
N ALA A 52 1.04 6.73 -20.74
CA ALA A 52 -0.06 7.33 -19.97
C ALA A 52 -0.23 6.71 -18.58
N GLU A 53 0.00 5.40 -18.43
CA GLU A 53 0.06 4.72 -17.13
C GLU A 53 1.23 5.21 -16.29
N LEU A 54 2.42 5.35 -16.88
CA LEU A 54 3.59 5.89 -16.20
C LEU A 54 3.33 7.32 -15.71
N ALA A 55 2.82 8.21 -16.56
CA ALA A 55 2.52 9.59 -16.19
C ALA A 55 1.49 9.66 -15.03
N ARG A 56 0.50 8.77 -15.01
CA ARG A 56 -0.46 8.65 -13.89
C ARG A 56 0.23 8.21 -12.60
N ALA A 57 1.11 7.21 -12.68
CA ALA A 57 1.85 6.72 -11.52
C ALA A 57 2.81 7.78 -10.96
N GLU A 58 3.52 8.51 -11.83
CA GLU A 58 4.40 9.63 -11.44
C GLU A 58 3.62 10.76 -10.79
N ALA A 59 2.45 11.13 -11.31
CA ALA A 59 1.59 12.14 -10.71
C ALA A 59 1.06 11.71 -9.33
N ALA A 60 0.67 10.44 -9.18
CA ALA A 60 0.23 9.88 -7.90
C ALA A 60 1.37 9.87 -6.87
N TYR A 61 2.59 9.50 -7.29
CA TYR A 61 3.77 9.59 -6.45
C TYR A 61 4.09 11.04 -6.06
N ALA A 62 4.04 11.97 -7.02
CA ALA A 62 4.27 13.39 -6.79
C ALA A 62 3.33 14.00 -5.77
N ALA A 63 2.07 13.57 -5.74
CA ALA A 63 1.10 13.99 -4.73
C ALA A 63 1.43 13.48 -3.31
N LEU A 64 2.16 12.37 -3.17
CA LEU A 64 2.50 11.75 -1.89
C LEU A 64 3.88 12.17 -1.37
N ALA A 65 4.89 12.21 -2.22
CA ALA A 65 6.30 12.32 -1.83
C ALA A 65 7.11 13.35 -2.65
N GLY A 66 6.48 14.07 -3.59
CA GLY A 66 7.19 14.96 -4.51
C GLY A 66 7.79 14.21 -5.71
N ALA A 67 8.74 14.82 -6.42
CA ALA A 67 9.22 14.24 -7.69
C ALA A 67 9.77 12.81 -7.51
N PRO A 68 9.33 11.83 -8.34
CA PRO A 68 9.81 10.47 -8.23
C PRO A 68 11.32 10.38 -8.53
N PRO A 69 12.07 9.56 -7.76
CA PRO A 69 13.46 9.30 -8.08
C PRO A 69 13.56 8.49 -9.38
N ASN A 70 14.69 8.65 -10.09
CA ASN A 70 14.94 7.94 -11.34
C ASN A 70 15.09 6.42 -11.15
N ASP A 71 15.44 5.98 -9.94
CA ASP A 71 15.58 4.58 -9.58
C ASP A 71 14.86 4.30 -8.26
N LEU A 72 14.05 3.24 -8.25
CA LEU A 72 13.30 2.78 -7.10
C LEU A 72 13.83 1.40 -6.74
N THR A 73 14.58 1.32 -5.65
CA THR A 73 15.12 0.05 -5.18
C THR A 73 13.96 -0.83 -4.66
N PRO A 74 13.90 -2.12 -5.03
CA PRO A 74 12.89 -3.03 -4.50
C PRO A 74 12.92 -3.08 -2.97
N GLU A 75 11.74 -3.13 -2.37
CA GLU A 75 11.63 -3.29 -0.92
C GLU A 75 12.16 -4.65 -0.47
N ILE A 76 12.83 -4.68 0.68
CA ILE A 76 13.28 -5.92 1.30
C ILE A 76 12.10 -6.55 2.04
N LEU A 77 11.86 -7.84 1.80
CA LEU A 77 10.84 -8.59 2.52
C LEU A 77 11.17 -8.64 4.03
N THR A 78 10.28 -8.08 4.84
CA THR A 78 10.46 -8.07 6.30
C THR A 78 10.11 -9.41 6.93
N ARG A 79 10.76 -9.76 8.05
CA ARG A 79 10.36 -10.92 8.86
C ARG A 79 9.06 -10.63 9.59
N ARG A 80 8.21 -11.65 9.71
CA ARG A 80 6.96 -11.58 10.47
C ARG A 80 7.21 -11.02 11.88
N SER A 81 6.54 -9.92 12.20
CA SER A 81 6.54 -9.30 13.53
C SER A 81 5.42 -9.88 14.41
N SER A 82 5.55 -9.70 15.72
CA SER A 82 4.43 -9.98 16.63
C SER A 82 3.30 -9.00 16.37
N ILE A 83 2.06 -9.48 16.44
CA ILE A 83 0.88 -8.61 16.31
C ILE A 83 0.86 -7.52 17.39
N GLU A 84 1.43 -7.79 18.56
CA GLU A 84 1.49 -6.84 19.69
C GLU A 84 2.37 -5.63 19.39
N ASP A 85 3.36 -5.79 18.51
CA ASP A 85 4.28 -4.72 18.13
C ASP A 85 3.67 -3.79 17.07
N HIS A 86 2.51 -4.14 16.51
CA HIS A 86 1.87 -3.39 15.44
C HIS A 86 1.49 -1.98 15.92
N PRO A 87 1.96 -0.90 15.26
CA PRO A 87 1.81 0.47 15.76
C PRO A 87 0.34 0.89 15.92
N ALA A 88 -0.52 0.50 15.00
CA ALA A 88 -1.96 0.76 15.10
C ALA A 88 -2.62 0.06 16.29
N LEU A 89 -2.20 -1.17 16.61
CA LEU A 89 -2.72 -1.90 17.77
C LEU A 89 -2.21 -1.28 19.07
N ARG A 90 -0.92 -0.92 19.14
CA ARG A 90 -0.34 -0.21 20.29
C ARG A 90 -1.09 1.08 20.57
N ALA A 91 -1.32 1.91 19.55
CA ALA A 91 -2.08 3.15 19.69
C ALA A 91 -3.52 2.92 20.17
N ALA A 92 -4.21 1.88 19.70
CA ALA A 92 -5.56 1.54 20.17
C ALA A 92 -5.57 1.04 21.61
N SER A 93 -4.59 0.22 22.00
CA SER A 93 -4.40 -0.26 23.37
C SER A 93 -4.10 0.89 24.33
N ASP A 94 -3.23 1.83 23.95
CA ASP A 94 -2.92 3.01 24.75
C ASP A 94 -4.15 3.91 24.97
N ARG A 95 -4.99 4.07 23.95
CA ARG A 95 -6.28 4.78 24.09
C ARG A 95 -7.23 4.06 25.06
N ALA A 96 -7.30 2.73 25.01
CA ALA A 96 -8.11 1.96 25.94
C ALA A 96 -7.61 2.10 27.40
N ILE A 97 -6.29 2.07 27.60
CA ILE A 97 -5.66 2.31 28.91
C ILE A 97 -5.99 3.72 29.44
N ALA A 98 -5.86 4.74 28.59
CA ALA A 98 -6.17 6.12 28.95
C ALA A 98 -7.66 6.30 29.30
N ALA A 99 -8.57 5.68 28.53
CA ALA A 99 -10.00 5.72 28.79
C ALA A 99 -10.37 5.01 30.12
N ASP A 100 -9.76 3.86 30.41
CA ASP A 100 -9.94 3.17 31.70
C ASP A 100 -9.42 4.00 32.87
N ALA A 101 -8.24 4.62 32.75
CA ALA A 101 -7.70 5.52 33.76
C ALA A 101 -8.63 6.71 34.03
N ARG A 102 -9.20 7.32 32.98
CA ARG A 102 -10.19 8.40 33.08
C ARG A 102 -11.47 7.92 33.78
N ALA A 103 -11.98 6.75 33.41
CA ALA A 103 -13.17 6.17 34.04
C ALA A 103 -12.95 5.92 35.54
N ARG A 104 -11.77 5.41 35.93
CA ARG A 104 -11.40 5.23 37.34
C ARG A 104 -11.30 6.55 38.10
N ALA A 105 -10.73 7.59 37.49
CA ALA A 105 -10.64 8.91 38.09
C ALA A 105 -12.02 9.54 38.32
N LEU A 106 -12.94 9.43 37.37
CA LEU A 106 -14.31 9.94 37.50
C LEU A 106 -15.14 9.10 38.48
N ALA A 107 -14.98 7.78 38.48
CA ALA A 107 -15.58 6.90 39.49
C ALA A 107 -15.04 7.21 40.90
N TYR A 108 -13.79 7.66 41.00
CA TYR A 108 -13.26 8.22 42.23
C TYR A 108 -13.99 9.55 42.56
N GLY A 109 -14.05 10.52 41.66
CA GLY A 109 -14.73 11.80 41.91
C GLY A 109 -16.23 11.71 42.27
N ALA A 110 -16.94 10.69 41.77
CA ALA A 110 -18.38 10.51 42.00
C ALA A 110 -18.78 10.05 43.43
N ARG A 111 -17.81 9.68 44.27
CA ARG A 111 -18.06 9.30 45.68
C ARG A 111 -18.18 10.54 46.56
N ILE A 112 -18.93 10.44 47.66
CA ILE A 112 -18.96 11.49 48.69
C ILE A 112 -17.56 11.61 49.28
N ARG A 113 -16.93 12.79 49.14
CA ARG A 113 -15.58 13.05 49.64
C ARG A 113 -15.49 14.42 50.30
N PRO A 114 -14.84 14.51 51.48
CA PRO A 114 -14.43 15.79 52.02
C PRO A 114 -13.29 16.37 51.18
N GLU A 115 -13.45 17.60 50.69
CA GLU A 115 -12.40 18.36 50.01
C GLU A 115 -11.71 19.28 51.03
N GLY A 116 -10.38 19.22 51.09
CA GLY A 116 -9.56 20.14 51.89
C GLY A 116 -8.96 21.23 51.01
N GLN A 117 -9.09 22.49 51.43
CA GLN A 117 -8.44 23.64 50.82
C GLN A 117 -7.45 24.24 51.82
N VAL A 118 -6.21 24.46 51.38
CA VAL A 118 -5.22 25.26 52.13
C VAL A 118 -4.91 26.50 51.31
N GLY A 119 -5.02 27.68 51.90
CA GLY A 119 -4.68 28.96 51.27
C GLY A 119 -3.81 29.81 52.18
N ALA A 120 -3.05 30.72 51.59
CA ALA A 120 -2.31 31.76 52.33
C ALA A 120 -2.73 33.13 51.78
N ARG A 121 -3.12 34.04 52.68
CA ARG A 121 -3.45 35.42 52.35
C ARG A 121 -2.43 36.32 53.04
N ARG A 122 -1.78 37.21 52.28
CA ARG A 122 -0.91 38.24 52.83
C ARG A 122 -1.54 39.60 52.57
N GLU A 123 -1.73 40.37 53.63
CA GLU A 123 -2.41 41.66 53.58
C GLU A 123 -1.51 42.73 54.24
N ARG A 124 -1.46 43.91 53.62
CA ARG A 124 -0.65 45.03 54.11
C ARG A 124 -1.57 45.93 54.93
N ILE A 125 -1.29 46.03 56.23
CA ILE A 125 -2.21 46.63 57.23
C ILE A 125 -2.32 48.15 57.07
N GLY A 126 -1.36 48.80 56.39
CA GLY A 126 -1.40 50.21 56.01
C GLY A 126 -0.03 50.74 55.55
N PRO A 127 0.06 52.00 55.09
CA PRO A 127 1.33 52.65 54.75
C PRO A 127 2.22 52.75 56.01
N GLY A 128 3.43 52.18 55.95
CA GLY A 128 4.39 52.19 57.07
C GLY A 128 4.25 51.04 58.09
N GLN A 129 3.25 50.17 57.96
CA GLN A 129 3.10 48.98 58.83
C GLN A 129 3.51 47.67 58.14
N GLY A 130 3.87 46.68 58.96
CA GLY A 130 4.23 45.33 58.50
C GLY A 130 3.08 44.59 57.81
N SER A 131 3.42 43.57 57.02
CA SER A 131 2.42 42.71 56.38
C SER A 131 1.95 41.61 57.34
N ALA A 132 0.64 41.40 57.46
CA ALA A 132 0.09 40.20 58.09
C ALA A 132 -0.03 39.07 57.06
N THR A 133 0.38 37.86 57.44
CA THR A 133 0.18 36.64 56.64
C THR A 133 -0.70 35.69 57.43
N SER A 134 -1.79 35.23 56.82
CA SER A 134 -2.77 34.32 57.41
C SER A 134 -2.84 33.04 56.58
N LEU A 135 -2.86 31.89 57.26
CA LEU A 135 -3.11 30.58 56.66
C LEU A 135 -4.58 30.22 56.85
N LEU A 136 -5.26 29.83 55.77
CA LEU A 136 -6.65 29.40 55.77
C LEU A 136 -6.72 27.89 55.50
N LEU A 137 -7.44 27.17 56.36
CA LEU A 137 -7.76 25.76 56.17
C LEU A 137 -9.29 25.62 56.06
N GLY A 138 -9.78 25.18 54.90
CA GLY A 138 -11.20 24.92 54.66
C GLY A 138 -11.45 23.44 54.41
N ILE A 139 -12.53 22.90 54.97
CA ILE A 139 -13.00 21.53 54.66
C ILE A 139 -14.43 21.63 54.14
N ARG A 140 -14.69 21.07 52.97
CA ARG A 140 -16.02 20.99 52.35
C ARG A 140 -16.48 19.54 52.35
N VAL A 141 -17.63 19.25 52.96
CA VAL A 141 -18.25 17.90 52.93
C VAL A 141 -19.59 17.98 52.21
N PRO A 142 -19.73 17.40 51.00
CA PRO A 142 -21.01 17.35 50.32
C PRO A 142 -21.93 16.35 51.01
N LEU A 143 -23.14 16.78 51.38
CA LEU A 143 -24.13 15.97 52.11
C LEU A 143 -24.99 15.08 51.20
N GLY A 144 -24.72 15.06 49.89
CA GLY A 144 -25.50 14.31 48.89
C GLY A 144 -24.64 13.81 47.72
N ARG A 145 -25.15 12.79 47.01
CA ARG A 145 -24.47 12.20 45.85
C ARG A 145 -24.67 13.11 44.64
N ASN A 146 -23.59 13.58 44.01
CA ASN A 146 -23.66 14.38 42.79
C ASN A 146 -24.12 13.48 41.62
N GLN A 147 -25.37 13.62 41.19
CA GLN A 147 -25.96 12.81 40.12
C GLN A 147 -25.25 13.03 38.78
N LEU A 148 -24.77 14.25 38.51
CA LEU A 148 -24.01 14.59 37.31
C LEU A 148 -22.67 13.84 37.30
N ALA A 149 -21.94 13.87 38.42
CA ALA A 149 -20.68 13.13 38.54
C ALA A 149 -20.85 11.61 38.41
N VAL A 150 -21.98 11.06 38.87
CA VAL A 150 -22.32 9.65 38.67
C VAL A 150 -22.61 9.35 37.20
N ALA A 151 -23.36 10.22 36.52
CA ALA A 151 -23.64 10.09 35.10
C ALA A 151 -22.34 10.17 34.27
N ASP A 152 -21.46 11.12 34.58
CA ASP A 152 -20.15 11.28 33.94
C ASP A 152 -19.26 10.05 34.14
N ALA A 153 -19.23 9.48 35.36
CA ALA A 153 -18.48 8.27 35.65
C ALA A 153 -19.02 7.05 34.87
N SER A 154 -20.34 6.93 34.75
CA SER A 154 -20.98 5.89 33.94
C SER A 154 -20.70 6.08 32.44
N GLY A 155 -20.76 7.31 31.93
CA GLY A 155 -20.41 7.65 30.55
C GLY A 155 -18.96 7.29 30.22
N ALA A 156 -18.01 7.71 31.06
CA ALA A 156 -16.60 7.39 30.89
C ALA A 156 -16.31 5.89 30.97
N ARG A 157 -17.06 5.13 31.80
CA ARG A 157 -16.96 3.67 31.82
C ARG A 157 -17.45 3.04 30.52
N SER A 158 -18.54 3.54 29.95
CA SER A 158 -19.01 3.10 28.63
C SER A 158 -17.99 3.40 27.53
N GLU A 159 -17.38 4.59 27.55
CA GLU A 159 -16.29 4.96 26.63
C GLU A 159 -15.08 4.02 26.77
N ALA A 160 -14.67 3.70 28.00
CA ALA A 160 -13.58 2.76 28.25
C ALA A 160 -13.88 1.35 27.71
N LEU A 161 -15.09 0.85 27.93
CA LEU A 161 -15.54 -0.44 27.38
C LEU A 161 -15.57 -0.42 25.85
N ALA A 162 -16.02 0.67 25.24
CA ALA A 162 -16.01 0.84 23.79
C ALA A 162 -14.58 0.83 23.24
N ALA A 163 -13.65 1.56 23.85
CA ALA A 163 -12.24 1.60 23.44
C ALA A 163 -11.57 0.21 23.53
N VAL A 164 -11.85 -0.58 24.57
CA VAL A 164 -11.38 -1.96 24.69
C VAL A 164 -11.96 -2.84 23.57
N ALA A 165 -13.26 -2.72 23.29
CA ALA A 165 -13.91 -3.47 22.21
C ALA A 165 -13.35 -3.09 20.83
N GLU A 166 -13.05 -1.81 20.59
CA GLU A 166 -12.40 -1.33 19.37
C GLU A 166 -10.99 -1.92 19.22
N ALA A 167 -10.17 -1.93 20.26
CA ALA A 167 -8.84 -2.53 20.23
C ALA A 167 -8.90 -4.05 19.93
N ALA A 168 -9.86 -4.77 20.52
CA ALA A 168 -10.07 -6.19 20.25
C ALA A 168 -10.51 -6.46 18.79
N ARG A 169 -11.42 -5.63 18.25
CA ARG A 169 -11.83 -5.70 16.84
C ARG A 169 -10.68 -5.40 15.90
N LEU A 170 -9.89 -4.37 16.20
CA LEU A 170 -8.71 -4.01 15.41
C LEU A 170 -7.69 -5.15 15.41
N ARG A 171 -7.42 -5.77 16.56
CA ARG A 171 -6.54 -6.94 16.66
C ARG A 171 -7.00 -8.07 15.73
N ALA A 172 -8.27 -8.45 15.78
CA ALA A 172 -8.81 -9.51 14.93
C ALA A 172 -8.69 -9.17 13.44
N ARG A 173 -8.95 -7.91 13.07
CA ARG A 173 -8.80 -7.41 11.71
C ARG A 173 -7.35 -7.47 11.24
N LEU A 174 -6.40 -6.99 12.05
CA LEU A 174 -4.97 -7.00 11.71
C LEU A 174 -4.43 -8.43 11.54
N ILE A 175 -4.87 -9.39 12.37
CA ILE A 175 -4.52 -10.81 12.20
C ILE A 175 -5.02 -11.35 10.86
N ALA A 176 -6.27 -11.01 10.48
CA ALA A 176 -6.83 -11.41 9.20
C ALA A 176 -6.10 -10.75 8.02
N GLU A 177 -5.72 -9.48 8.14
CA GLU A 177 -4.95 -8.72 7.15
C GLU A 177 -3.54 -9.33 6.96
N GLN A 178 -2.83 -9.67 8.05
CA GLN A 178 -1.54 -10.37 7.99
C GLN A 178 -1.65 -11.71 7.26
N ALA A 179 -2.65 -12.53 7.59
CA ALA A 179 -2.87 -13.81 6.93
C ALA A 179 -3.23 -13.64 5.44
N ALA A 180 -4.02 -12.62 5.10
CA ALA A 180 -4.35 -12.30 3.72
C ALA A 180 -3.13 -11.82 2.93
N ALA A 181 -2.31 -10.95 3.51
CA ALA A 181 -1.08 -10.45 2.90
C ALA A 181 -0.08 -11.59 2.64
N GLN A 182 0.08 -12.52 3.59
CA GLN A 182 0.93 -13.70 3.41
C GLN A 182 0.46 -14.58 2.24
N ARG A 183 -0.86 -14.84 2.13
CA ARG A 183 -1.42 -15.59 1.00
C ARG A 183 -1.24 -14.86 -0.32
N ARG A 184 -1.42 -13.53 -0.34
CA ARG A 184 -1.21 -12.71 -1.54
C ARG A 184 0.23 -12.77 -2.02
N LEU A 185 1.20 -12.63 -1.12
CA LEU A 185 2.62 -12.77 -1.45
C LEU A 185 2.94 -14.15 -2.03
N GLY A 186 2.45 -15.22 -1.40
CA GLY A 186 2.61 -16.58 -1.91
C GLY A 186 2.01 -16.75 -3.32
N SER A 187 0.80 -16.24 -3.56
CA SER A 187 0.17 -16.29 -4.87
C SER A 187 0.90 -15.47 -5.94
N ALA A 188 1.45 -14.31 -5.56
CA ALA A 188 2.21 -13.46 -6.47
C ALA A 188 3.54 -14.11 -6.85
N GLN A 189 4.22 -14.77 -5.91
CA GLN A 189 5.41 -15.57 -6.20
C GLN A 189 5.11 -16.70 -7.20
N THR A 190 4.07 -17.50 -6.94
CA THR A 190 3.69 -18.59 -7.85
C THR A 190 3.31 -18.07 -9.25
N ALA A 191 2.63 -16.93 -9.33
CA ALA A 191 2.30 -16.30 -10.61
C ALA A 191 3.54 -15.81 -11.36
N LEU A 192 4.53 -15.24 -10.65
CA LEU A 192 5.81 -14.84 -11.21
C LEU A 192 6.57 -16.05 -11.76
N ASP A 193 6.72 -17.11 -10.97
CA ASP A 193 7.42 -18.34 -11.39
C ASP A 193 6.76 -18.96 -12.63
N ALA A 194 5.42 -18.98 -12.67
CA ALA A 194 4.66 -19.48 -13.82
C ALA A 194 4.84 -18.59 -15.06
N ALA A 195 4.87 -17.26 -14.89
CA ALA A 195 5.11 -16.33 -15.99
C ALA A 195 6.54 -16.45 -16.55
N GLU A 196 7.54 -16.66 -15.69
CA GLU A 196 8.92 -16.91 -16.10
C GLU A 196 9.05 -18.21 -16.91
N ALA A 197 8.45 -19.30 -16.42
CA ALA A 197 8.42 -20.58 -17.13
C ALA A 197 7.71 -20.46 -18.48
N ARG A 198 6.55 -19.80 -18.54
CA ARG A 198 5.79 -19.57 -19.78
C ARG A 198 6.59 -18.76 -20.79
N ARG A 199 7.21 -17.67 -20.36
CA ARG A 199 8.07 -16.83 -21.24
C ARG A 199 9.25 -17.63 -21.76
N SER A 200 9.91 -18.44 -20.92
CA SER A 200 11.04 -19.28 -21.33
C SER A 200 10.64 -20.32 -22.40
N ALA A 201 9.52 -21.02 -22.19
CA ALA A 201 9.01 -22.00 -23.15
C ALA A 201 8.65 -21.36 -24.50
N LEU A 202 7.97 -20.20 -24.46
CA LEU A 202 7.60 -19.47 -25.68
C LEU A 202 8.80 -18.86 -26.40
N ALA A 203 9.85 -18.47 -25.68
CA ALA A 203 11.09 -18.01 -26.30
C ALA A 203 11.80 -19.13 -27.06
N GLN A 204 11.83 -20.35 -26.50
CA GLN A 204 12.37 -21.53 -27.18
C GLN A 204 11.53 -21.92 -28.40
N SER A 205 10.20 -21.94 -28.24
CA SER A 205 9.28 -22.19 -29.35
C SER A 205 9.46 -21.18 -30.48
N PHE A 206 9.54 -19.89 -30.16
CA PHE A 206 9.77 -18.83 -31.15
C PHE A 206 11.11 -18.99 -31.87
N ALA A 207 12.18 -19.39 -31.17
CA ALA A 207 13.48 -19.63 -31.80
C ALA A 207 13.42 -20.77 -32.83
N LEU A 208 12.66 -21.84 -32.54
CA LEU A 208 12.41 -22.93 -33.49
C LEU A 208 11.57 -22.46 -34.67
N THR A 209 10.50 -21.69 -34.42
CA THR A 209 9.65 -21.13 -35.48
C THR A 209 10.46 -20.20 -36.41
N GLN A 210 11.33 -19.37 -35.85
CA GLN A 210 12.20 -18.48 -36.62
C GLN A 210 13.20 -19.26 -37.47
N LYS A 211 13.71 -20.40 -36.98
CA LYS A 211 14.58 -21.28 -37.74
C LYS A 211 13.82 -21.90 -38.93
N GLY A 212 12.66 -22.50 -38.70
CA GLY A 212 11.82 -23.07 -39.77
C GLY A 212 11.37 -22.02 -40.80
N GLN A 213 11.16 -20.77 -40.37
CA GLN A 213 10.85 -19.68 -41.30
C GLN A 213 12.03 -19.37 -42.24
N ARG A 214 13.27 -19.34 -41.73
CA ARG A 214 14.47 -19.13 -42.58
C ARG A 214 14.71 -20.27 -43.54
N GLU A 215 14.32 -21.48 -43.16
CA GLU A 215 14.41 -22.69 -43.99
C GLU A 215 13.24 -22.81 -44.98
N GLY A 216 12.25 -21.91 -44.91
CA GLY A 216 11.09 -21.87 -45.79
C GLY A 216 9.99 -22.87 -45.43
N GLU A 217 10.14 -23.60 -44.33
CA GLU A 217 9.16 -24.59 -43.86
C GLU A 217 7.96 -23.94 -43.17
N ILE A 218 8.15 -22.76 -42.59
CA ILE A 218 7.14 -22.01 -41.84
C ILE A 218 6.82 -20.69 -42.53
N GLY A 219 5.53 -20.44 -42.76
CA GLY A 219 5.06 -19.20 -43.38
C GLY A 219 5.12 -17.98 -42.45
N PHE A 220 5.11 -16.78 -43.04
CA PHE A 220 5.17 -15.50 -42.32
C PHE A 220 4.10 -15.35 -41.22
N ILE A 221 2.86 -15.74 -41.51
CA ILE A 221 1.73 -15.63 -40.57
C ILE A 221 1.98 -16.44 -39.28
N GLU A 222 2.54 -17.63 -39.40
CA GLU A 222 2.83 -18.50 -38.25
C GLU A 222 3.99 -17.92 -37.42
N ALA A 223 5.04 -17.44 -38.07
CA ALA A 223 6.14 -16.75 -37.40
C ALA A 223 5.68 -15.47 -36.68
N LEU A 224 4.79 -14.69 -37.32
CA LEU A 224 4.21 -13.49 -36.71
C LEU A 224 3.36 -13.84 -35.48
N ARG A 225 2.53 -14.89 -35.56
CA ARG A 225 1.74 -15.36 -34.42
C ARG A 225 2.63 -15.82 -33.27
N ALA A 226 3.68 -16.60 -33.55
CA ALA A 226 4.64 -17.03 -32.52
C ALA A 226 5.31 -15.82 -31.84
N ARG A 227 5.65 -14.77 -32.61
CA ARG A 227 6.19 -13.52 -32.06
C ARG A 227 5.19 -12.79 -31.17
N GLN A 228 3.92 -12.69 -31.59
CA GLN A 228 2.85 -12.07 -30.79
C GLN A 228 2.66 -12.80 -29.45
N THR A 229 2.62 -14.13 -29.47
CA THR A 229 2.49 -14.94 -28.25
C THR A 229 3.68 -14.76 -27.30
N LEU A 230 4.91 -14.66 -27.82
CA LEU A 230 6.09 -14.35 -27.01
C LEU A 230 6.01 -12.93 -26.41
N SER A 231 5.62 -11.95 -27.22
CA SER A 231 5.44 -10.55 -26.82
C SER A 231 4.38 -10.37 -25.72
N GLU A 232 3.30 -11.15 -25.77
CA GLU A 232 2.32 -11.25 -24.68
C GLU A 232 2.94 -11.81 -23.41
N ALA A 233 3.66 -12.93 -23.49
CA ALA A 233 4.30 -13.53 -22.32
C ALA A 233 5.38 -12.64 -21.68
N GLU A 234 6.11 -11.84 -22.48
CA GLU A 234 7.06 -10.84 -21.96
C GLU A 234 6.35 -9.73 -21.17
N ARG A 235 5.17 -9.29 -21.63
CA ARG A 235 4.35 -8.31 -20.90
C ARG A 235 3.74 -8.90 -19.63
N ASP A 236 3.22 -10.12 -19.71
CA ASP A 236 2.67 -10.85 -18.56
C ASP A 236 3.74 -11.03 -17.47
N LEU A 237 4.97 -11.38 -17.85
CA LEU A 237 6.10 -11.47 -16.92
C LEU A 237 6.44 -10.12 -16.29
N ALA A 238 6.49 -9.05 -17.08
CA ALA A 238 6.76 -7.71 -16.56
C ALA A 238 5.66 -7.26 -15.57
N ALA A 239 4.39 -7.57 -15.85
CA ALA A 239 3.29 -7.30 -14.94
C ALA A 239 3.35 -8.15 -13.66
N ALA A 240 3.70 -9.43 -13.78
CA ALA A 240 3.86 -10.35 -12.64
C ALA A 240 4.97 -9.89 -11.69
N LYS A 241 6.09 -9.37 -12.22
CA LYS A 241 7.17 -8.78 -11.40
C LYS A 241 6.68 -7.58 -10.60
N VAL A 242 5.98 -6.64 -11.24
CA VAL A 242 5.39 -5.48 -10.55
C VAL A 242 4.38 -5.92 -9.49
N ALA A 243 3.56 -6.92 -9.78
CA ALA A 243 2.58 -7.44 -8.82
C ALA A 243 3.25 -8.13 -7.62
N TYR A 244 4.37 -8.81 -7.83
CA TYR A 244 5.17 -9.40 -6.77
C TYR A 244 5.80 -8.35 -5.86
N ASP A 245 6.42 -7.31 -6.43
CA ASP A 245 7.00 -6.20 -5.66
C ASP A 245 5.92 -5.45 -4.85
N ALA A 246 4.75 -5.23 -5.45
CA ALA A 246 3.61 -4.64 -4.75
C ALA A 246 3.09 -5.54 -3.61
N ALA A 247 3.15 -6.87 -3.76
CA ALA A 247 2.79 -7.81 -2.71
C ALA A 247 3.80 -7.81 -1.56
N ILE A 248 5.08 -7.59 -1.81
CA ILE A 248 6.11 -7.37 -0.78
C ILE A 248 5.77 -6.11 0.03
N SER A 249 5.50 -4.99 -0.65
CA SER A 249 5.14 -3.74 0.04
C SER A 249 3.87 -3.88 0.89
N ALA A 250 2.83 -4.52 0.35
CA ALA A 250 1.61 -4.80 1.09
C ALA A 250 1.85 -5.73 2.30
N PHE A 251 2.76 -6.70 2.17
CA PHE A 251 3.16 -7.57 3.28
C PHE A 251 3.89 -6.78 4.37
N ASN A 252 4.84 -5.93 4.01
CA ASN A 252 5.59 -5.09 4.94
C ASN A 252 4.65 -4.16 5.72
N GLN A 253 3.70 -3.51 5.04
CA GLN A 253 2.69 -2.67 5.68
C GLN A 253 1.79 -3.46 6.64
N ALA A 254 1.37 -4.68 6.28
CA ALA A 254 0.58 -5.55 7.17
C ALA A 254 1.36 -6.03 8.40
N MET A 255 2.69 -6.07 8.33
CA MET A 255 3.56 -6.36 9.47
C MET A 255 3.84 -5.11 10.33
N GLY A 256 3.28 -3.95 9.97
CA GLY A 256 3.45 -2.72 10.71
C GLY A 256 4.80 -2.04 10.50
N VAL A 257 5.49 -2.35 9.39
CA VAL A 257 6.69 -1.62 8.97
C VAL A 257 6.25 -0.20 8.57
N LEU A 258 6.84 0.79 9.23
CA LEU A 258 6.58 2.19 8.93
C LEU A 258 7.43 2.62 7.71
N PRO A 259 6.88 3.46 6.82
CA PRO A 259 7.61 4.04 5.70
C PRO A 259 8.70 5.02 6.16
#